data_AF-A0AAW3WAH6-F1
#
_entry.id   AF-A0AAW3WAH6-F1
#
_cell.length_a   1.000
_cell.length_b   1.000
_cell.length_c   1.000
_cell.angle_alpha   90.00
_cell.angle_beta   90.00
_cell.angle_gamma   90.00
#
_symmetry.space_group_name_H-M   'P 1'
#
loop_
_entity.id
_entity.type
_entity.pdbx_description
1 polymer ?
#
loop_
_entity_poly.entity_id
_entity_poly.type
_entity_poly.pdbx_seq_one_letter_code
_entity_poly.pdbx_strand_id
1 'polypeptide(L)'
;NKKSVDILSKDFKYDEMVKIEKDNQGNIILIQADTGKLNYIAAELSTECNKELGDMKNNAIKVPLGWMSDKSAFYNVGPKISVEIEPIGNISTSYESKFESAGINQTRHKIYLNVTAKIRLKLPLRNQDAEVSTQVPVSDTIIVGKIPNTTLGFPTNDQSKSGDTN
;
A
#
# COMPACT_ATOMS: atom_id res chain seq x y z
N ASN A 1 -4.17 10.02 -6.18
CA ASN A 1 -5.46 9.38 -5.85
C ASN A 1 -6.34 9.10 -7.06
N LYS A 2 -6.93 10.08 -7.77
CA LYS A 2 -7.86 9.79 -8.88
C LYS A 2 -7.24 8.90 -9.98
N LYS A 3 -6.05 9.28 -10.50
CA LYS A 3 -5.33 8.50 -11.51
C LYS A 3 -4.89 7.12 -11.04
N SER A 4 -4.47 7.03 -9.77
CA SER A 4 -4.14 5.77 -9.13
C SER A 4 -5.35 4.84 -9.18
N VAL A 5 -6.55 5.31 -8.84
CA VAL A 5 -7.79 4.51 -8.94
C VAL A 5 -8.13 4.13 -10.39
N ASP A 6 -7.91 5.02 -11.36
CA ASP A 6 -8.17 4.73 -12.77
C ASP A 6 -7.26 3.61 -13.33
N ILE A 7 -5.97 3.62 -13.00
CA ILE A 7 -5.01 2.56 -13.37
C ILE A 7 -5.36 1.25 -12.63
N LEU A 8 -5.63 1.37 -11.32
CA LEU A 8 -6.02 0.24 -10.47
C LEU A 8 -7.41 -0.32 -10.74
N SER A 9 -8.23 0.28 -11.60
CA SER A 9 -9.56 -0.23 -11.94
C SER A 9 -9.65 -0.85 -13.34
N LYS A 10 -8.71 -0.51 -14.23
CA LYS A 10 -8.66 -1.05 -15.60
C LYS A 10 -7.82 -2.32 -15.70
N ASP A 11 -6.69 -2.39 -14.98
CA ASP A 11 -5.67 -3.42 -15.19
C ASP A 11 -5.44 -4.34 -13.97
N PHE A 12 -6.35 -4.31 -12.99
CA PHE A 12 -6.03 -4.73 -11.62
C PHE A 12 -6.95 -5.84 -11.10
N LYS A 13 -6.51 -7.09 -11.26
CA LYS A 13 -7.08 -8.25 -10.56
C LYS A 13 -6.03 -8.87 -9.66
N TYR A 14 -6.37 -9.08 -8.39
CA TYR A 14 -5.46 -9.68 -7.40
C TYR A 14 -4.91 -11.04 -7.85
N ASP A 15 -5.76 -11.86 -8.45
CA ASP A 15 -5.41 -13.20 -8.97
C ASP A 15 -4.32 -13.14 -10.06
N GLU A 16 -4.10 -11.97 -10.66
CA GLU A 16 -3.06 -11.77 -11.66
C GLU A 16 -1.73 -11.30 -11.05
N MET A 17 -1.72 -10.80 -9.82
CA MET A 17 -0.55 -10.25 -9.12
C MET A 17 0.07 -11.22 -8.12
N VAL A 18 -0.65 -12.29 -7.80
CA VAL A 18 -0.22 -13.27 -6.81
C VAL A 18 -0.45 -14.66 -7.37
N LYS A 19 0.62 -15.44 -7.41
CA LYS A 19 0.56 -16.86 -7.71
C LYS A 19 0.21 -17.62 -6.43
N ILE A 20 -0.89 -18.36 -6.47
CA ILE A 20 -1.32 -19.25 -5.38
C ILE A 20 -1.17 -20.69 -5.86
N GLU A 21 -0.34 -21.46 -5.17
CA GLU A 21 -0.25 -22.91 -5.40
C GLU A 21 -0.96 -23.66 -4.29
N LYS A 22 -1.70 -24.70 -4.68
CA LYS A 22 -2.46 -25.57 -3.79
C LYS A 22 -2.02 -27.01 -3.96
N ASP A 23 -2.10 -27.80 -2.89
CA ASP A 23 -1.93 -29.25 -2.97
C ASP A 23 -3.17 -29.96 -3.57
N ASN A 24 -3.09 -31.29 -3.73
CA ASN A 24 -4.18 -32.12 -4.25
C ASN A 24 -5.44 -32.13 -3.37
N GLN A 25 -5.36 -31.64 -2.14
CA GLN A 25 -6.47 -31.50 -1.21
C GLN A 25 -7.03 -30.07 -1.17
N GLY A 26 -6.51 -29.16 -2.00
CA GLY A 26 -6.92 -27.77 -2.09
C GLY A 26 -6.29 -26.84 -1.06
N ASN A 27 -5.29 -27.29 -0.30
CA ASN A 27 -4.62 -26.49 0.72
C ASN A 27 -3.58 -25.58 0.07
N ILE A 28 -3.54 -24.31 0.47
CA ILE A 28 -2.53 -23.37 0.01
C ILE A 28 -1.17 -23.78 0.57
N ILE A 29 -0.19 -23.99 -0.32
CA ILE A 29 1.19 -24.34 0.03
C ILE A 29 2.18 -23.23 -0.30
N LEU A 30 1.85 -22.36 -1.26
CA LEU A 30 2.68 -21.22 -1.65
C LEU A 30 1.80 -20.04 -2.05
N ILE A 31 2.21 -18.85 -1.59
CA ILE A 31 1.73 -17.57 -2.08
C ILE A 31 2.95 -16.75 -2.46
N GLN A 32 3.02 -16.36 -3.72
CA GLN A 32 4.13 -15.58 -4.25
C GLN A 32 3.60 -14.37 -5.01
N ALA A 33 4.05 -13.18 -4.62
CA ALA A 33 3.78 -11.97 -5.38
C ALA A 33 4.54 -11.99 -6.72
N ASP A 34 3.86 -11.62 -7.81
CA ASP A 34 4.47 -11.41 -9.12
C ASP A 34 5.20 -10.05 -9.14
N THR A 35 6.45 -10.06 -8.70
CA THR A 35 7.32 -8.88 -8.65
C THR A 35 7.46 -8.21 -10.02
N GLY A 36 7.45 -8.98 -11.11
CA GLY A 36 7.57 -8.44 -12.46
C GLY A 36 6.39 -7.54 -12.81
N LYS A 37 5.17 -8.02 -12.58
CA LYS A 37 3.95 -7.25 -12.77
C LYS A 37 3.84 -6.07 -11.80
N LEU A 38 4.15 -6.27 -10.52
CA LEU A 38 4.11 -5.19 -9.53
C LEU A 38 5.07 -4.04 -9.88
N ASN A 39 6.27 -4.36 -10.37
CA ASN A 39 7.20 -3.35 -10.86
C ASN A 39 6.73 -2.68 -12.15
N TYR A 40 6.14 -3.43 -13.08
CA TYR A 40 5.56 -2.86 -14.30
C TYR A 40 4.49 -1.82 -13.97
N ILE A 41 3.57 -2.16 -13.05
CA ILE A 41 2.53 -1.26 -12.57
C ILE A 41 3.14 -0.03 -11.88
N ALA A 42 4.13 -0.22 -11.00
CA ALA A 42 4.78 0.90 -10.32
C ALA A 42 5.41 1.86 -11.34
N ALA A 43 6.04 1.33 -12.39
CA ALA A 43 6.61 2.12 -13.47
C ALA A 43 5.54 2.85 -14.28
N GLU A 44 4.45 2.19 -14.65
CA GLU A 44 3.33 2.81 -15.37
C GLU A 44 2.68 3.95 -14.57
N LEU A 45 2.45 3.71 -13.28
CA LEU A 45 1.95 4.74 -12.36
C LEU A 45 2.92 5.93 -12.28
N SER A 46 4.23 5.68 -12.24
CA SER A 46 5.24 6.73 -12.27
C SER A 46 5.14 7.55 -13.56
N THR A 47 5.06 6.89 -14.73
CA THR A 47 4.94 7.57 -16.02
C THR A 47 3.69 8.44 -16.09
N GLU A 48 2.53 7.92 -15.70
CA GLU A 48 1.27 8.68 -15.73
C GLU A 48 1.27 9.84 -14.74
N CYS A 49 1.76 9.63 -13.51
CA CYS A 49 1.88 10.72 -12.55
C CYS A 49 2.89 11.78 -13.00
N ASN A 50 4.02 11.40 -13.61
CA ASN A 50 5.00 12.35 -14.15
C ASN A 50 4.40 13.21 -15.26
N LYS A 51 3.59 12.61 -16.14
CA LYS A 51 2.88 13.32 -17.20
C LYS A 51 1.92 14.37 -16.64
N GLU A 52 1.05 13.96 -15.71
CA GLU A 52 0.07 14.86 -15.07
C GLU A 52 0.77 16.00 -14.31
N LEU A 53 1.84 15.68 -13.57
CA LEU A 53 2.60 16.67 -12.83
C LEU A 53 3.35 17.63 -13.76
N GLY A 54 3.77 17.16 -14.94
CA GLY A 54 4.32 17.98 -16.02
C GLY A 54 3.30 18.99 -16.56
N ASP A 55 2.05 18.56 -16.78
CA ASP A 55 0.97 19.44 -17.23
C ASP A 55 0.61 20.52 -16.19
N MET A 56 0.84 20.23 -14.90
CA MET A 56 0.63 21.20 -13.81
C MET A 56 1.69 22.31 -13.74
N LYS A 57 2.82 22.20 -14.45
CA LYS A 57 3.97 23.13 -14.35
C LYS A 57 3.63 24.61 -14.63
N ASN A 58 2.50 24.88 -15.29
CA ASN A 58 2.04 26.24 -15.61
C ASN A 58 0.80 26.68 -14.82
N ASN A 59 0.35 25.89 -13.84
CA ASN A 59 -0.83 26.20 -13.05
C ASN A 59 -0.43 26.98 -11.79
N ALA A 60 -0.74 28.28 -11.79
CA ALA A 60 -0.64 29.12 -10.60
C ALA A 60 -1.89 28.95 -9.72
N ILE A 61 -1.69 28.62 -8.45
CA ILE A 61 -2.76 28.57 -7.45
C ILE A 61 -2.77 29.89 -6.69
N LYS A 62 -3.97 30.44 -6.43
CA LYS A 62 -4.13 31.65 -5.63
C LYS A 62 -4.38 31.30 -4.17
N VAL A 63 -3.45 31.66 -3.29
CA VAL A 63 -3.57 31.47 -1.83
C VAL A 63 -3.53 32.81 -1.11
N PRO A 64 -4.23 32.99 0.03
CA PRO A 64 -4.11 34.20 0.84
C PRO A 64 -2.67 34.41 1.32
N LEU A 65 -2.19 35.65 1.35
CA LEU A 65 -0.83 35.97 1.81
C LEU A 65 -0.56 35.45 3.23
N GLY A 66 -1.57 35.46 4.10
CA GLY A 66 -1.44 34.98 5.47
C GLY A 66 -1.22 33.46 5.60
N TRP A 67 -1.42 32.68 4.54
CA TRP A 67 -1.03 31.26 4.49
C TRP A 67 0.49 31.06 4.65
N MET A 68 1.30 32.06 4.28
CA MET A 68 2.77 32.02 4.44
C MET A 68 3.23 32.31 5.88
N SER A 69 2.31 32.64 6.79
CA SER A 69 2.64 32.92 8.19
C SER A 69 2.78 31.61 8.97
N ASP A 70 3.61 31.58 10.00
CA ASP A 70 3.64 30.47 10.97
C ASP A 70 2.47 30.54 11.98
N LYS A 71 1.62 31.57 11.88
CA LYS A 71 0.49 31.81 12.79
C LYS A 71 -0.84 31.41 12.16
N SER A 72 -1.46 30.35 12.67
CA SER A 72 -2.71 29.80 12.14
C SER A 72 -3.89 30.77 12.12
N ALA A 73 -3.92 31.77 13.02
CA ALA A 73 -4.95 32.81 13.05
C ALA A 73 -5.03 33.66 11.78
N PHE A 74 -3.96 33.70 10.97
CA PHE A 74 -3.87 34.54 9.77
C PHE A 74 -3.96 33.77 8.45
N TYR A 75 -4.12 32.44 8.44
CA TYR A 75 -4.04 31.63 7.22
C TYR A 75 -4.98 32.06 6.08
N ASN A 76 -6.13 32.66 6.40
CA ASN A 76 -7.12 33.13 5.43
C ASN A 76 -7.14 34.65 5.23
N VAL A 77 -6.17 35.37 5.80
CA VAL A 77 -6.15 36.84 5.83
C VAL A 77 -5.21 37.39 4.74
N GLY A 78 -5.60 38.54 4.17
CA GLY A 78 -4.77 39.31 3.25
C GLY A 78 -5.07 39.07 1.76
N PRO A 79 -4.35 39.78 0.87
CA PRO A 79 -4.53 39.65 -0.58
C PRO A 79 -4.15 38.26 -1.06
N LYS A 80 -4.80 37.79 -2.13
CA LYS A 80 -4.46 36.53 -2.78
C LYS A 80 -3.17 36.70 -3.58
N ILE A 81 -2.18 35.86 -3.31
CA ILE A 81 -0.93 35.76 -4.08
C ILE A 81 -0.94 34.52 -4.96
N SER A 82 -0.26 34.60 -6.10
CA SER A 82 -0.06 33.45 -6.98
C SER A 82 1.13 32.62 -6.50
N VAL A 83 0.93 31.31 -6.40
CA VAL A 83 1.97 30.32 -6.11
C VAL A 83 2.01 29.36 -7.28
N GLU A 84 3.17 29.24 -7.92
CA GLU A 84 3.38 28.27 -8.99
C GLU A 84 3.98 26.99 -8.41
N ILE A 85 3.56 25.85 -8.95
CA ILE A 85 4.07 24.55 -8.56
C ILE A 85 4.96 24.03 -9.68
N GLU A 86 6.23 23.79 -9.36
CA GLU A 86 7.20 23.22 -10.29
C GLU A 86 7.68 21.85 -9.78
N PRO A 87 7.49 20.76 -10.54
CA PRO A 87 8.07 19.47 -10.17
C PRO A 87 9.60 19.49 -10.17
N ILE A 88 10.20 18.84 -9.17
CA ILE A 88 11.64 18.64 -9.06
C ILE A 88 11.97 17.20 -9.44
N GLY A 89 12.48 17.01 -10.65
CA GLY A 89 12.84 15.69 -11.17
C GLY A 89 11.62 14.81 -11.45
N ASN A 90 11.83 13.50 -11.46
CA ASN A 90 10.78 12.51 -11.68
C ASN A 90 10.17 12.05 -10.35
N ILE A 91 8.90 11.67 -10.40
CA ILE A 91 8.20 10.98 -9.32
C ILE A 91 8.87 9.64 -9.07
N SER A 92 9.06 9.33 -7.79
CA SER A 92 9.55 8.05 -7.32
C SER A 92 8.37 7.15 -6.98
N THR A 93 8.41 5.90 -7.42
CA THR A 93 7.41 4.89 -7.12
C THR A 93 8.07 3.61 -6.65
N SER A 94 7.54 3.01 -5.59
CA SER A 94 7.92 1.68 -5.14
C SER A 94 6.69 0.89 -4.75
N TYR A 95 6.83 -0.43 -4.58
CA TYR A 95 5.79 -1.25 -3.98
C TYR A 95 6.27 -1.86 -2.68
N GLU A 96 5.32 -2.18 -1.81
CA GLU A 96 5.55 -2.86 -0.55
C GLU A 96 4.57 -4.03 -0.44
N SER A 97 5.07 -5.19 0.00
CA SER A 97 4.25 -6.39 0.24
C SER A 97 4.46 -6.85 1.68
N LYS A 98 3.38 -6.96 2.45
CA LYS A 98 3.38 -7.28 3.88
C LYS A 98 2.48 -8.48 4.18
N PHE A 99 2.98 -9.40 5.00
CA PHE A 99 2.18 -10.48 5.59
C PHE A 99 2.02 -10.21 7.09
N GLU A 100 0.77 -10.19 7.57
CA GLU A 100 0.41 -9.91 8.96
C GLU A 100 -0.50 -11.03 9.49
N SER A 101 -0.44 -11.34 10.78
CA SER A 101 -1.43 -12.25 11.38
C SER A 101 -2.81 -11.56 11.42
N ALA A 102 -3.86 -12.26 10.95
CA ALA A 102 -5.22 -11.75 10.93
C ALA A 102 -6.17 -12.48 11.89
N GLY A 103 -5.71 -13.59 12.48
CA GLY A 103 -6.50 -14.44 13.36
C GLY A 103 -6.00 -15.88 13.39
N ILE A 104 -6.79 -16.76 13.99
CA ILE A 104 -6.48 -18.20 14.07
C ILE A 104 -6.46 -18.79 12.67
N ASN A 105 -5.30 -19.29 12.23
CA ASN A 105 -5.05 -19.82 10.89
C ASN A 105 -5.41 -18.82 9.78
N GLN A 106 -5.21 -17.52 10.03
CA GLN A 106 -5.43 -16.49 9.03
C GLN A 106 -4.23 -15.57 8.92
N THR A 107 -3.77 -15.38 7.68
CA THR A 107 -2.70 -14.44 7.34
C THR A 107 -3.27 -13.38 6.41
N ARG A 108 -3.09 -12.10 6.75
CA ARG A 108 -3.44 -10.97 5.90
C ARG A 108 -2.25 -10.59 5.03
N HIS A 109 -2.42 -10.60 3.72
CA HIS A 109 -1.43 -10.15 2.75
C HIS A 109 -1.86 -8.81 2.16
N LYS A 110 -1.03 -7.79 2.37
CA LYS A 110 -1.25 -6.44 1.87
C LYS A 110 -0.18 -6.09 0.85
N ILE A 111 -0.60 -5.45 -0.23
CA ILE A 111 0.28 -4.85 -1.20
C ILE A 111 -0.06 -3.37 -1.32
N TYR A 112 0.96 -2.52 -1.28
CA TYR A 112 0.86 -1.07 -1.43
C TYR A 112 1.78 -0.58 -2.54
N LEU A 113 1.37 0.48 -3.22
CA LEU A 113 2.25 1.32 -4.03
C LEU A 113 2.54 2.61 -3.26
N ASN A 114 3.81 2.96 -3.14
CA ASN A 114 4.24 4.21 -2.54
C ASN A 114 4.65 5.15 -3.67
N VAL A 115 4.07 6.34 -3.68
CA VAL A 115 4.35 7.39 -4.68
C VAL A 115 4.87 8.61 -3.96
N THR A 116 6.04 9.09 -4.34
CA THR A 116 6.68 10.26 -3.76
C THR A 116 7.05 11.26 -4.84
N ALA A 117 6.56 12.48 -4.71
CA ALA A 117 6.84 13.60 -5.61
C ALA A 117 7.53 14.73 -4.83
N LYS A 118 8.58 15.30 -5.42
CA LYS A 118 9.21 16.52 -4.92
C LYS A 118 8.75 17.70 -5.77
N ILE A 119 8.31 18.76 -5.12
CA ILE A 119 7.82 19.97 -5.76
C ILE A 119 8.51 21.19 -5.19
N ARG A 120 8.68 22.21 -6.03
CA ARG A 120 9.10 23.55 -5.67
C ARG A 120 7.91 24.48 -5.80
N LEU A 121 7.54 25.09 -4.70
CA LEU A 121 6.61 26.21 -4.67
C LEU A 121 7.39 27.47 -5.01
N LYS A 122 7.04 28.15 -6.10
CA LYS A 122 7.57 29.47 -6.43
C LYS A 122 6.62 30.52 -5.87
N LEU A 123 7.07 31.23 -4.84
CA LEU A 123 6.36 32.35 -4.26
C LEU A 123 7.02 33.66 -4.72
N PRO A 124 6.30 34.80 -4.70
CA PRO A 124 6.83 36.07 -5.19
C PRO A 124 8.16 36.52 -4.55
N LEU A 125 8.44 36.09 -3.31
CA LEU A 125 9.62 36.51 -2.54
C LEU A 125 10.63 35.38 -2.25
N ARG A 126 10.21 34.11 -2.36
CA ARG A 126 11.07 32.95 -2.06
C ARG A 126 10.55 31.69 -2.73
N ASN A 127 11.42 30.71 -2.91
CA ASN A 127 11.03 29.37 -3.29
C ASN A 127 11.03 28.47 -2.06
N GLN A 128 10.14 27.48 -2.03
CA GLN A 128 10.07 26.48 -0.97
C GLN A 128 9.93 25.10 -1.58
N ASP A 129 10.81 24.18 -1.21
CA ASP A 129 10.73 22.79 -1.63
C ASP A 129 9.85 22.00 -0.66
N ALA A 130 9.03 21.11 -1.19
CA ALA A 130 8.16 20.22 -0.44
C ALA A 130 8.18 18.82 -1.05
N GLU A 131 8.01 17.81 -0.19
CA GLU A 131 7.86 16.42 -0.60
C GLU A 131 6.43 15.96 -0.27
N VAL A 132 5.76 15.38 -1.26
CA VAL A 132 4.42 14.82 -1.13
C VAL A 132 4.51 13.32 -1.35
N SER A 133 4.16 12.56 -0.32
CA SER A 133 4.16 11.11 -0.35
C SER A 133 2.74 10.58 -0.16
N THR A 134 2.35 9.59 -0.97
CA THR A 134 1.03 8.95 -0.91
C THR A 134 1.20 7.45 -1.05
N GLN A 135 0.53 6.71 -0.16
CA GLN A 135 0.44 5.26 -0.23
C GLN A 135 -0.91 4.86 -0.82
N VAL A 136 -0.89 3.99 -1.82
CA VAL A 136 -2.07 3.49 -2.53
C VAL A 136 -2.22 2.00 -2.25
N PRO A 137 -3.33 1.55 -1.65
CA PRO A 137 -3.59 0.12 -1.47
C PRO A 137 -3.86 -0.54 -2.82
N VAL A 138 -3.07 -1.58 -3.12
CA VAL A 138 -3.17 -2.41 -4.33
C VAL A 138 -4.02 -3.63 -4.06
N SER A 139 -3.72 -4.33 -2.96
CA SER A 139 -4.47 -5.50 -2.54
C SER A 139 -4.44 -5.63 -1.03
N ASP A 140 -5.52 -6.20 -0.50
CA ASP A 140 -5.66 -6.63 0.87
C ASP A 140 -6.42 -7.96 0.89
N THR A 141 -5.72 -9.05 1.19
CA THR A 141 -6.26 -10.41 1.08
C THR A 141 -6.10 -11.17 2.39
N ILE A 142 -7.18 -11.84 2.81
CA ILE A 142 -7.13 -12.79 3.92
C ILE A 142 -6.92 -14.20 3.39
N ILE A 143 -5.83 -14.81 3.81
CA ILE A 143 -5.44 -16.17 3.48
C ILE A 143 -5.86 -17.05 4.64
N VAL A 144 -6.78 -17.98 4.39
CA VAL A 144 -7.27 -18.92 5.39
C VAL A 144 -6.51 -20.24 5.25
N GLY A 145 -5.77 -20.62 6.29
CA GLY A 145 -5.11 -21.91 6.42
C GLY A 145 -6.00 -22.94 7.11
N LYS A 146 -5.63 -24.23 7.02
CA LYS A 146 -6.29 -25.28 7.78
C LYS A 146 -6.02 -25.13 9.27
N ILE A 147 -7.05 -25.36 10.07
CA ILE A 147 -6.89 -25.57 11.51
C ILE A 147 -6.29 -26.97 11.70
N PRO A 148 -5.14 -27.12 12.39
CA PRO A 148 -4.60 -28.44 12.66
C PRO A 148 -5.58 -29.24 13.53
N ASN A 149 -5.91 -30.46 13.10
CA ASN A 149 -6.64 -31.41 13.94
C ASN A 149 -5.68 -31.91 15.02
N THR A 150 -5.70 -31.29 16.21
CA THR A 150 -4.99 -31.83 17.36
C THR A 150 -5.73 -33.07 17.84
N THR A 151 -5.26 -34.26 17.45
CA THR A 151 -5.60 -35.49 18.17
C THR A 151 -4.90 -35.41 19.52
N LEU A 152 -5.60 -34.93 20.55
CA LEU A 152 -5.16 -35.09 21.93
C LEU A 152 -5.16 -36.59 22.24
N GLY A 153 -4.00 -37.22 22.09
CA GLY A 153 -3.77 -38.59 22.52
C GLY A 153 -3.83 -38.64 24.04
N PHE A 154 -5.00 -38.91 24.60
CA PHE A 154 -5.09 -39.30 26.00
C PHE A 154 -4.39 -40.65 26.15
N PRO A 155 -3.35 -40.78 27.00
CA PRO A 155 -2.81 -42.09 27.33
C PRO A 155 -3.91 -42.86 28.07
N THR A 156 -4.51 -43.85 27.42
CA THR A 156 -5.31 -44.87 28.10
C THR A 156 -4.37 -45.68 28.97
N ASN A 157 -4.32 -45.35 30.26
CA ASN A 157 -3.74 -46.23 31.28
C ASN A 157 -4.69 -47.42 31.46
N ASP A 158 -4.52 -48.44 30.62
CA ASP A 158 -5.09 -49.75 30.88
C ASP A 158 -4.22 -50.47 31.91
N GLN A 159 -4.54 -50.26 33.19
CA GLN A 159 -4.03 -51.03 34.32
C GLN A 159 -5.19 -51.89 34.85
N SER A 160 -5.66 -52.84 34.04
CA SER A 160 -6.43 -53.96 34.57
C SER A 160 -5.48 -54.91 35.30
N LYS A 161 -5.45 -54.73 36.62
CA LYS A 161 -4.82 -55.54 37.65
C LYS A 161 -4.78 -57.03 37.31
N SER A 162 -3.58 -57.60 37.23
CA SER A 162 -3.35 -58.98 37.63
C SER A 162 -3.49 -59.02 39.15
N GLY A 163 -4.62 -59.52 39.63
CA GLY A 163 -4.87 -59.83 41.03
C GLY A 163 -5.17 -61.31 41.16
N ASP A 164 -4.39 -61.98 42.00
CA ASP A 164 -4.34 -63.41 42.26
C ASP A 164 -5.65 -64.07 42.75
N THR A 165 -5.54 -65.40 42.89
CA THR A 165 -6.34 -66.41 43.62
C THR A 165 -7.17 -67.31 42.70
N ASN A 166 -7.03 -68.65 42.72
CA ASN A 166 -6.62 -69.57 43.79
C ASN A 166 -5.96 -70.84 43.20
#